data_AF-A0A147BL34-F1
#
_entry.id   AF-A0A147BL34-F1
#
_cell.length_a   1.000
_cell.length_b   1.000
_cell.length_c   1.000
_cell.angle_alpha   90.00
_cell.angle_beta   90.00
_cell.angle_gamma   90.00
#
_symmetry.space_group_name_H-M   'P 1'
#
loop_
_entity.id
_entity.type
_entity.pdbx_description
1 polymer ?
#
loop_
_entity_poly.entity_id
_entity_poly.type
_entity_poly.pdbx_seq_one_letter_code
_entity_poly.pdbx_strand_id
1 'polypeptide(L)'
;MVHLSDALRLGLLWMHGGIYLDLDVVVLVKLGAFVNSLVQSMNDMVANGILFFDRNHPFLADCIGTLVSNYNPHVWGHNGPVLMRSVFLRWCNATVVEDMVGKSCKGVTLLPRRYFLPLNYSQNSKFFRDSDAEEVWYASAESHIMHVYGSNSADVIAEPRSVYATVAQRHCPRTFALSMKL
;
A
#
# COMPACT_ATOMS: atom_id res chain seq x y z
N MET A 1 17.32 1.63 5.48
CA MET A 1 17.20 0.17 5.70
C MET A 1 15.85 -0.29 5.12
N VAL A 2 15.67 -0.20 3.80
CA VAL A 2 14.35 -0.41 3.14
C VAL A 2 14.01 -1.90 2.98
N HIS A 3 15.02 -2.75 2.85
CA HIS A 3 14.81 -4.18 2.60
C HIS A 3 14.43 -4.99 3.85
N LEU A 4 14.78 -4.50 5.05
CA LEU A 4 14.36 -5.17 6.28
C LEU A 4 12.84 -5.06 6.46
N SER A 5 12.24 -3.91 6.13
CA SER A 5 10.79 -3.75 6.24
C SER A 5 10.03 -4.64 5.25
N ASP A 6 10.59 -4.90 4.05
CA ASP A 6 10.04 -5.88 3.09
C ASP A 6 9.95 -7.29 3.70
N ALA A 7 10.99 -7.73 4.42
CA ALA A 7 10.98 -9.03 5.08
C ALA A 7 10.07 -9.05 6.31
N LEU A 8 10.12 -8.01 7.13
CA LEU A 8 9.33 -7.91 8.37
C LEU A 8 7.83 -7.93 8.10
N ARG A 9 7.34 -7.22 7.08
CA ARG A 9 5.90 -7.19 6.80
C ARG A 9 5.35 -8.56 6.42
N LEU A 10 6.10 -9.33 5.61
CA LEU A 10 5.71 -10.68 5.24
C LEU A 10 5.75 -11.61 6.46
N GLY A 11 6.82 -11.55 7.26
CA GLY A 11 6.97 -12.37 8.46
C GLY A 11 5.90 -12.08 9.51
N LEU A 12 5.67 -10.81 9.84
CA LEU A 12 4.66 -10.39 10.82
C LEU A 12 3.26 -10.80 10.36
N LEU A 13 2.93 -10.57 9.09
CA LEU A 13 1.61 -10.90 8.56
C LEU A 13 1.39 -12.41 8.46
N TRP A 14 2.42 -13.20 8.14
CA TRP A 14 2.32 -14.66 8.17
C TRP A 14 2.13 -15.17 9.62
N MET A 15 2.89 -14.64 10.58
CA MET A 15 2.84 -15.06 11.97
C MET A 15 1.54 -14.67 12.69
N HIS A 16 0.96 -13.52 12.37
CA HIS A 16 -0.15 -12.95 13.13
C HIS A 16 -1.44 -12.79 12.34
N GLY A 17 -1.37 -12.78 11.00
CA GLY A 17 -2.49 -12.39 10.14
C GLY A 17 -2.88 -10.92 10.33
N GLY A 18 -4.01 -10.54 9.73
CA GLY A 18 -4.59 -9.21 9.83
C GLY A 18 -4.23 -8.33 8.64
N ILE A 19 -3.85 -7.08 8.94
CA ILE A 19 -3.64 -6.03 7.95
C ILE A 19 -2.26 -5.42 8.16
N TYR A 20 -1.46 -5.37 7.10
CA TYR A 20 -0.26 -4.55 7.05
C TYR A 20 -0.52 -3.32 6.19
N LEU A 21 -0.12 -2.15 6.71
CA LEU A 21 -0.11 -0.87 6.01
C LEU A 21 1.26 -0.22 6.23
N ASP A 22 1.80 0.44 5.20
CA ASP A 22 2.92 1.36 5.37
C ASP A 22 2.53 2.53 6.29
N LEU A 23 3.53 3.13 6.95
CA LEU A 23 3.31 4.13 8.01
C LEU A 23 2.90 5.52 7.49
N ASP A 24 2.99 5.73 6.18
CA ASP A 24 2.62 6.93 5.44
C ASP A 24 1.20 6.83 4.85
N VAL A 25 0.31 6.17 5.59
CA VAL A 25 -1.09 5.97 5.24
C VAL A 25 -2.01 6.61 6.27
N VAL A 26 -3.03 7.33 5.79
CA VAL A 26 -4.18 7.73 6.61
C VAL A 26 -5.39 6.86 6.24
N VAL A 27 -5.94 6.14 7.21
CA VAL A 27 -7.11 5.27 6.98
C VAL A 27 -8.39 6.10 6.98
N LEU A 28 -9.13 6.07 5.87
CA LEU A 28 -10.36 6.85 5.68
C LEU A 28 -11.59 6.10 6.16
N VAL A 29 -11.63 4.78 5.95
CA VAL A 29 -12.74 3.90 6.34
C VAL A 29 -12.24 2.60 6.97
N LYS A 30 -13.13 1.88 7.66
CA LYS A 30 -12.80 0.57 8.25
C LYS A 30 -12.42 -0.44 7.17
N LEU A 31 -11.29 -1.12 7.34
CA LEU A 31 -10.73 -2.06 6.36
C LEU A 31 -11.07 -3.53 6.64
N GLY A 32 -11.84 -3.82 7.69
CA GLY A 32 -12.11 -5.21 8.13
C GLY A 32 -12.90 -6.08 7.16
N ALA A 33 -13.40 -5.53 6.06
CA ALA A 33 -14.08 -6.29 5.00
C ALA A 33 -13.10 -6.98 4.04
N PHE A 34 -11.82 -6.59 4.04
CA PHE A 34 -10.81 -7.15 3.14
C PHE A 34 -10.03 -8.27 3.85
N VAL A 35 -9.97 -9.44 3.22
CA VAL A 35 -9.28 -10.63 3.72
C VAL A 35 -8.60 -11.34 2.55
N ASN A 36 -7.42 -11.91 2.76
CA ASN A 36 -6.62 -12.63 1.75
C ASN A 36 -6.57 -11.87 0.41
N SER A 37 -6.17 -10.61 0.49
CA SER A 37 -6.26 -9.65 -0.60
C SER A 37 -4.96 -8.86 -0.76
N LEU A 38 -4.65 -8.60 -2.01
CA LEU A 38 -3.55 -7.77 -2.49
C LEU A 38 -4.11 -6.53 -3.18
N VAL A 39 -3.28 -5.52 -3.37
CA VAL A 39 -3.69 -4.28 -4.07
C VAL A 39 -2.90 -4.14 -5.37
N GLN A 40 -3.59 -3.85 -6.47
CA GLN A 40 -2.96 -3.51 -7.73
C GLN A 40 -2.17 -2.20 -7.60
N SER A 41 -0.97 -2.16 -8.18
CA SER A 41 -0.18 -0.95 -8.39
C SER A 41 -0.09 -0.62 -9.88
N MET A 42 0.57 0.49 -10.22
CA MET A 42 0.79 0.90 -11.61
C MET A 42 1.72 -0.07 -12.35
N ASN A 43 1.67 -0.04 -13.68
CA ASN A 43 2.61 -0.72 -14.58
C ASN A 43 2.68 -2.25 -14.38
N ASP A 44 1.53 -2.95 -14.34
CA ASP A 44 1.48 -4.41 -14.20
C ASP A 44 2.13 -4.93 -12.91
N MET A 45 1.97 -4.18 -11.81
CA MET A 45 2.59 -4.50 -10.52
C MET A 45 1.55 -4.75 -9.42
N VAL A 46 2.00 -5.46 -8.38
CA VAL A 46 1.28 -5.63 -7.12
C VAL A 46 1.94 -4.77 -6.05
N ALA A 47 1.14 -4.06 -5.26
CA ALA A 47 1.63 -3.25 -4.16
C ALA A 47 2.16 -4.14 -3.02
N ASN A 48 3.22 -3.68 -2.34
CA ASN A 48 3.79 -4.35 -1.18
C ASN A 48 3.60 -3.58 0.14
N GLY A 49 2.89 -2.45 0.10
CA GLY A 49 2.65 -1.58 1.25
C GLY A 49 1.28 -1.77 1.89
N ILE A 50 0.37 -2.54 1.27
CA ILE A 50 -1.00 -2.76 1.73
C ILE A 50 -1.34 -4.23 1.50
N LEU A 51 -1.47 -5.01 2.58
CA LEU A 51 -1.66 -6.45 2.52
C LEU A 51 -2.71 -6.90 3.55
N PHE A 52 -3.61 -7.80 3.14
CA PHE A 52 -4.66 -8.37 3.98
C PHE A 52 -4.55 -9.88 3.94
N PHE A 53 -4.22 -10.56 5.04
CA PHE A 53 -4.10 -12.01 5.03
C PHE A 53 -4.43 -12.64 6.37
N ASP A 54 -5.00 -13.83 6.31
CA ASP A 54 -5.11 -14.68 7.47
C ASP A 54 -3.74 -15.18 7.93
N ARG A 55 -3.67 -15.51 9.22
CA ARG A 55 -2.47 -16.10 9.80
C ARG A 55 -2.11 -17.39 9.07
N ASN A 56 -0.81 -17.62 8.88
CA ASN A 56 -0.23 -18.79 8.21
C ASN A 56 -0.68 -18.99 6.75
N HIS A 57 -1.18 -17.95 6.07
CA HIS A 57 -1.69 -18.11 4.72
C HIS A 57 -0.59 -18.63 3.76
N PRO A 58 -0.84 -19.71 2.98
CA PRO A 58 0.16 -20.34 2.11
C PRO A 58 0.81 -19.40 1.09
N PHE A 59 0.06 -18.43 0.57
CA PHE A 59 0.60 -17.39 -0.30
C PHE A 59 1.76 -16.63 0.35
N LEU A 60 1.62 -16.24 1.62
CA LEU A 60 2.69 -15.53 2.34
C LEU A 60 3.90 -16.44 2.60
N ALA A 61 3.67 -17.73 2.85
CA ALA A 61 4.77 -18.69 2.97
C ALA A 61 5.58 -18.79 1.67
N ASP A 62 4.91 -18.80 0.51
CA ASP A 62 5.56 -18.77 -0.81
C ASP A 62 6.32 -17.45 -1.05
N CYS A 63 5.74 -16.31 -0.64
CA CYS A 63 6.44 -15.02 -0.64
C CYS A 63 7.72 -15.06 0.21
N ILE A 64 7.65 -15.57 1.44
CA ILE A 64 8.79 -15.66 2.36
C ILE A 64 9.87 -16.60 1.80
N GLY A 65 9.49 -17.78 1.30
CA GLY A 65 10.43 -18.71 0.66
C GLY A 65 11.11 -18.08 -0.55
N THR A 66 10.34 -17.40 -1.40
CA THR A 66 10.88 -16.67 -2.57
C THR A 66 11.84 -15.55 -2.14
N LEU A 67 11.51 -14.82 -1.07
CA LEU A 67 12.34 -13.75 -0.52
C LEU A 67 13.68 -14.30 -0.03
N VAL A 68 13.67 -15.39 0.73
CA VAL A 68 14.89 -16.00 1.28
C VAL A 68 15.78 -16.53 0.16
N SER A 69 15.22 -17.21 -0.84
CA SER A 69 16.01 -17.79 -1.94
C SER A 69 16.54 -16.77 -2.93
N ASN A 70 15.92 -15.60 -3.05
CA ASN A 70 16.27 -14.59 -4.07
C ASN A 70 16.54 -13.21 -3.45
N TYR A 71 16.94 -13.15 -2.19
CA TYR A 71 17.15 -11.87 -1.53
C TYR A 71 18.22 -11.04 -2.28
N ASN A 72 17.85 -9.82 -2.70
CA ASN A 72 18.78 -8.93 -3.37
C ASN A 72 18.63 -7.50 -2.80
N PRO A 73 19.59 -7.03 -1.99
CA PRO A 73 19.53 -5.71 -1.37
C PRO A 73 20.05 -4.59 -2.30
N HIS A 74 20.54 -4.91 -3.49
CA HIS A 74 21.11 -3.92 -4.41
C HIS A 74 20.11 -3.43 -5.46
N VAL A 75 18.94 -4.07 -5.55
CA VAL A 75 17.91 -3.75 -6.55
C VAL A 75 16.66 -3.25 -5.83
N TRP A 76 16.30 -1.99 -6.07
CA TRP A 76 15.09 -1.40 -5.51
C TRP A 76 13.85 -2.18 -5.95
N GLY A 77 12.94 -2.43 -5.01
CA GLY A 77 11.69 -3.13 -5.25
C GLY A 77 11.82 -4.65 -5.47
N HIS A 78 13.03 -5.20 -5.58
CA HIS A 78 13.27 -6.62 -5.82
C HIS A 78 12.62 -7.50 -4.75
N ASN A 79 12.86 -7.19 -3.48
CA ASN A 79 12.34 -7.94 -2.34
C ASN A 79 10.89 -7.55 -1.97
N GLY A 80 10.31 -6.60 -2.72
CA GLY A 80 8.98 -6.09 -2.46
C GLY A 80 8.06 -6.22 -3.67
N PRO A 81 7.69 -5.13 -4.36
CA PRO A 81 6.73 -5.18 -5.46
C PRO A 81 7.06 -6.21 -6.56
N VAL A 82 8.34 -6.39 -6.92
CA VAL A 82 8.76 -7.35 -7.95
C VAL A 82 8.52 -8.79 -7.48
N LEU A 83 8.88 -9.10 -6.23
CA LEU A 83 8.57 -10.37 -5.60
C LEU A 83 7.07 -10.62 -5.53
N MET A 84 6.29 -9.63 -5.07
CA MET A 84 4.83 -9.75 -4.97
C MET A 84 4.18 -10.06 -6.32
N ARG A 85 4.59 -9.35 -7.38
CA ARG A 85 4.15 -9.62 -8.75
C ARG A 85 4.50 -11.05 -9.18
N SER A 86 5.77 -11.45 -9.02
CA SER A 86 6.27 -12.76 -9.46
C SER A 86 5.53 -13.91 -8.78
N VAL A 87 5.39 -13.84 -7.45
CA VAL A 87 4.68 -14.86 -6.66
C VAL A 87 3.19 -14.86 -7.02
N PHE A 88 2.55 -13.70 -7.16
CA PHE A 88 1.13 -13.61 -7.52
C PHE A 88 0.81 -14.21 -8.89
N LEU A 89 1.56 -13.86 -9.93
CA LEU A 89 1.34 -14.40 -11.28
C LEU A 89 1.52 -15.92 -11.31
N ARG A 90 2.58 -16.42 -10.67
CA ARG A 90 2.82 -17.87 -10.52
C ARG A 90 1.72 -18.55 -9.70
N TRP A 91 1.29 -17.93 -8.59
CA TRP A 91 0.22 -18.43 -7.73
C TRP A 91 -1.07 -18.61 -8.53
N CYS A 92 -1.43 -17.63 -9.35
CA CYS A 92 -2.68 -17.61 -10.09
C CYS A 92 -2.61 -18.24 -11.48
N ASN A 93 -1.44 -18.73 -11.90
CA ASN A 93 -1.19 -19.19 -13.26
C ASN A 93 -1.58 -18.14 -14.32
N ALA A 94 -1.21 -16.88 -14.04
CA ALA A 94 -1.49 -15.73 -14.87
C ALA A 94 -0.20 -15.17 -15.47
N THR A 95 -0.32 -14.40 -16.55
CA THR A 95 0.80 -13.74 -17.22
C THR A 95 0.84 -12.24 -16.97
N VAL A 96 -0.32 -11.63 -16.71
CA VAL A 96 -0.52 -10.18 -16.54
C VAL A 96 -1.38 -9.93 -15.29
N VAL A 97 -0.98 -8.96 -14.47
CA VAL A 97 -1.63 -8.54 -13.22
C VAL A 97 -2.93 -7.81 -13.52
N GLU A 98 -2.96 -6.94 -14.55
CA GLU A 98 -4.17 -6.23 -14.97
C GLU A 98 -5.35 -7.17 -15.23
N ASP A 99 -5.10 -8.34 -15.84
CA ASP A 99 -6.13 -9.33 -16.12
C ASP A 99 -6.74 -9.94 -14.86
N MET A 100 -6.08 -9.80 -13.72
CA MET A 100 -6.52 -10.34 -12.43
C MET A 100 -7.21 -9.31 -11.54
N VAL A 101 -7.29 -8.04 -11.96
CA VAL A 101 -7.89 -6.97 -11.16
C VAL A 101 -9.37 -7.24 -10.91
N GLY A 102 -9.78 -7.20 -9.64
CA GLY A 102 -11.13 -7.52 -9.20
C GLY A 102 -11.44 -9.02 -9.19
N LYS A 103 -10.47 -9.89 -9.49
CA LYS A 103 -10.63 -11.34 -9.51
C LYS A 103 -9.94 -12.00 -8.31
N SER A 104 -10.41 -13.20 -8.00
CA SER A 104 -9.81 -14.07 -7.00
C SER A 104 -9.27 -15.34 -7.64
N CYS A 105 -8.12 -15.81 -7.18
CA CYS A 105 -7.46 -17.03 -7.64
C CYS A 105 -6.89 -17.77 -6.44
N LYS A 106 -7.24 -19.05 -6.28
CA LYS A 106 -6.78 -19.89 -5.16
C LYS A 106 -6.90 -19.18 -3.79
N GLY A 107 -8.02 -18.51 -3.57
CA GLY A 107 -8.32 -17.79 -2.32
C GLY A 107 -7.65 -16.42 -2.14
N VAL A 108 -6.89 -15.92 -3.12
CA VAL A 108 -6.27 -14.58 -3.07
C VAL A 108 -6.96 -13.64 -4.05
N THR A 109 -7.39 -12.47 -3.58
CA THR A 109 -8.07 -11.46 -4.40
C THR A 109 -7.14 -10.30 -4.73
N LEU A 110 -7.15 -9.83 -5.98
CA LEU A 110 -6.45 -8.61 -6.36
C LEU A 110 -7.43 -7.42 -6.41
N LEU A 111 -7.30 -6.51 -5.45
CA LEU A 111 -8.14 -5.33 -5.32
C LEU A 111 -7.70 -4.24 -6.32
N PRO A 112 -8.66 -3.52 -6.92
CA PRO A 112 -8.35 -2.42 -7.82
C PRO A 112 -7.57 -1.29 -7.16
N ARG A 113 -6.64 -0.70 -7.91
CA ARG A 113 -5.77 0.38 -7.44
C ARG A 113 -6.56 1.57 -6.85
N ARG A 114 -7.69 1.96 -7.46
CA ARG A 114 -8.50 3.13 -7.05
C ARG A 114 -8.95 3.09 -5.57
N TYR A 115 -9.06 1.90 -4.98
CA TYR A 115 -9.47 1.73 -3.59
C TYR A 115 -8.38 2.08 -2.58
N PHE A 116 -7.11 2.15 -2.97
CA PHE A 116 -6.03 2.35 -2.00
C PHE A 116 -4.88 3.24 -2.47
N LEU A 117 -4.67 3.33 -3.78
CA LEU A 117 -3.60 4.11 -4.38
C LEU A 117 -4.21 4.97 -5.49
N PRO A 118 -5.09 5.95 -5.21
CA PRO A 118 -5.73 6.74 -6.26
C PRO A 118 -4.72 7.61 -7.05
N LEU A 119 -3.70 8.13 -6.37
CA LEU A 119 -2.64 8.94 -6.96
C LEU A 119 -1.30 8.19 -7.02
N ASN A 120 -0.48 8.51 -8.00
CA ASN A 120 0.84 7.90 -8.18
C ASN A 120 1.87 8.53 -7.23
N TYR A 121 2.97 7.81 -6.98
CA TYR A 121 4.10 8.35 -6.21
C TYR A 121 4.67 9.65 -6.79
N SER A 122 4.58 9.85 -8.11
CA SER A 122 5.01 11.07 -8.80
C SER A 122 4.05 12.25 -8.61
N GLN A 123 2.81 11.99 -8.20
CA GLN A 123 1.78 13.00 -7.92
C GLN A 123 1.70 13.33 -6.43
N ASN A 124 2.68 12.87 -5.63
CA ASN A 124 2.71 13.00 -4.19
C ASN A 124 2.45 14.43 -3.68
N SER A 125 3.07 15.43 -4.32
CA SER A 125 2.95 16.83 -3.90
C SER A 125 1.51 17.36 -3.91
N LYS A 126 0.62 16.77 -4.73
CA LYS A 126 -0.78 17.17 -4.82
C LYS A 126 -1.54 16.99 -3.50
N PHE A 127 -1.17 16.03 -2.67
CA PHE A 127 -1.81 15.82 -1.38
C PHE A 127 -1.66 17.02 -0.44
N PHE A 128 -0.63 17.84 -0.64
CA PHE A 128 -0.16 18.85 0.30
C PHE A 128 -0.46 20.30 -0.15
N ARG A 129 -1.01 20.51 -1.35
CA ARG A 129 -1.34 21.84 -1.89
C ARG A 129 -2.85 22.08 -1.91
N ASP A 130 -3.27 23.25 -1.45
CA ASP A 130 -4.66 23.72 -1.50
C ASP A 130 -5.18 23.74 -2.95
N SER A 131 -4.34 24.15 -3.90
CA SER A 131 -4.72 24.31 -5.32
C SER A 131 -5.10 22.99 -6.00
N ASP A 132 -4.63 21.85 -5.50
CA ASP A 132 -4.88 20.54 -6.08
C ASP A 132 -6.02 19.79 -5.38
N ALA A 133 -6.64 20.39 -4.34
CA ALA A 133 -7.53 19.66 -3.44
C ALA A 133 -8.74 19.05 -4.14
N GLU A 134 -9.35 19.77 -5.08
CA GLU A 134 -10.49 19.28 -5.86
C GLU A 134 -10.14 18.03 -6.68
N GLU A 135 -9.00 18.05 -7.37
CA GLU A 135 -8.51 16.92 -8.17
C GLU A 135 -8.24 15.70 -7.28
N VAL A 136 -7.58 15.91 -6.14
CA VAL A 136 -7.24 14.83 -5.22
C VAL A 136 -8.49 14.20 -4.61
N TRP A 137 -9.48 15.02 -4.22
CA TRP A 137 -10.75 14.52 -3.71
C TRP A 137 -11.52 13.72 -4.76
N TYR A 138 -11.58 14.22 -5.99
CA TYR A 138 -12.21 13.51 -7.10
C TYR A 138 -11.55 12.16 -7.36
N ALA A 139 -10.22 12.12 -7.44
CA ALA A 139 -9.47 10.88 -7.65
C ALA A 139 -9.61 9.89 -6.47
N SER A 140 -9.85 10.39 -5.25
CA SER A 140 -9.92 9.59 -4.03
C SER A 140 -11.34 9.24 -3.58
N ALA A 141 -12.36 9.51 -4.42
CA ALA A 141 -13.77 9.36 -4.04
C ALA A 141 -14.14 7.92 -3.59
N GLU A 142 -13.51 6.90 -4.19
CA GLU A 142 -13.70 5.49 -3.82
C GLU A 142 -12.60 4.96 -2.89
N SER A 143 -11.65 5.79 -2.47
CA SER A 143 -10.48 5.32 -1.75
C SER A 143 -10.78 5.03 -0.28
N HIS A 144 -10.25 3.93 0.22
CA HIS A 144 -10.38 3.52 1.62
C HIS A 144 -9.26 4.06 2.51
N ILE A 145 -8.17 4.49 1.89
CA ILE A 145 -7.00 5.07 2.55
C ILE A 145 -6.46 6.24 1.72
N MET A 146 -5.60 7.03 2.32
CA MET A 146 -4.76 7.99 1.62
C MET A 146 -3.29 7.64 1.86
N HIS A 147 -2.61 7.17 0.81
CA HIS A 147 -1.20 6.81 0.84
C HIS A 147 -0.34 7.98 0.35
N VAL A 148 0.41 8.62 1.24
CA VAL A 148 1.13 9.89 0.97
C VAL A 148 2.62 9.73 0.74
N TYR A 149 3.10 8.52 0.40
CA TYR A 149 4.46 8.20 -0.06
C TYR A 149 5.55 9.01 0.67
N GLY A 150 5.68 8.78 1.98
CA GLY A 150 6.42 9.60 2.95
C GLY A 150 7.88 9.87 2.58
N SER A 151 8.51 9.00 1.79
CA SER A 151 9.86 9.24 1.27
C SER A 151 9.98 10.48 0.39
N ASN A 152 8.88 10.91 -0.24
CA ASN A 152 8.83 12.04 -1.17
C ASN A 152 8.27 13.31 -0.51
N SER A 153 7.83 13.21 0.74
CA SER A 153 7.12 14.29 1.46
C SER A 153 7.69 14.59 2.84
N ALA A 154 8.85 14.01 3.20
CA ALA A 154 9.45 14.16 4.53
C ALA A 154 9.61 15.62 4.97
N ASP A 155 9.98 16.50 4.05
CA ASP A 155 10.21 17.94 4.32
C ASP A 155 9.06 18.83 3.82
N VAL A 156 7.93 18.23 3.39
CA VAL A 156 6.81 18.99 2.83
C VAL A 156 5.89 19.47 3.95
N ILE A 157 5.77 20.79 4.07
CA ILE A 157 4.76 21.41 4.95
C ILE A 157 3.43 21.43 4.21
N ALA A 158 2.44 20.73 4.77
CA ALA A 158 1.10 20.69 4.21
C ALA A 158 0.40 22.04 4.33
N GLU A 159 -0.16 22.53 3.23
CA GLU A 159 -0.99 23.74 3.28
C GLU A 159 -2.27 23.48 4.11
N PRO A 160 -2.78 24.46 4.86
CA PRO A 160 -3.86 24.24 5.82
C PRO A 160 -5.17 23.68 5.25
N ARG A 161 -5.48 23.91 3.97
CA ARG A 161 -6.70 23.39 3.32
C ARG A 161 -6.40 22.30 2.29
N SER A 162 -5.18 21.77 2.28
CA SER A 162 -4.82 20.62 1.48
C SER A 162 -5.61 19.38 1.91
N VAL A 163 -5.69 18.39 1.02
CA VAL A 163 -6.38 17.13 1.34
C VAL A 163 -5.69 16.42 2.51
N TYR A 164 -4.35 16.40 2.54
CA TYR A 164 -3.61 15.79 3.64
C TYR A 164 -3.95 16.44 4.99
N ALA A 165 -3.87 17.77 5.09
CA ALA A 165 -4.19 18.47 6.34
C ALA A 165 -5.63 18.17 6.80
N THR A 166 -6.59 18.23 5.87
CA THR A 166 -8.00 17.96 6.14
C THR A 166 -8.25 16.54 6.64
N VAL A 167 -7.68 15.55 5.95
CA VAL A 167 -7.84 14.12 6.29
C VAL A 167 -7.09 13.78 7.58
N ALA A 168 -5.84 14.23 7.74
CA ALA A 168 -5.04 13.93 8.91
C ALA A 168 -5.66 14.53 10.18
N GLN A 169 -6.18 15.76 10.11
CA GLN A 169 -6.90 16.39 11.22
C GLN A 169 -8.15 15.59 11.61
N ARG A 170 -8.89 15.08 10.62
CA ARG A 170 -10.15 14.36 10.86
C ARG A 170 -9.93 12.92 11.36
N HIS A 171 -9.01 12.18 10.76
CA HIS A 171 -8.83 10.74 10.97
C HIS A 171 -7.71 10.40 11.95
N CYS A 172 -6.71 11.28 12.10
CA CYS A 172 -5.56 11.11 12.99
C CYS A 172 -5.34 12.34 13.91
N PRO A 173 -6.38 12.87 14.60
CA PRO A 173 -6.33 14.18 15.27
C PRO A 173 -5.21 14.31 16.31
N ARG A 174 -4.87 13.22 17.03
CA ARG A 174 -3.80 13.23 18.03
C ARG A 174 -2.42 13.34 17.39
N THR A 175 -2.14 12.51 16.39
CA THR A 175 -0.86 12.52 15.65
C THR A 175 -0.68 13.85 14.95
N PHE A 176 -1.73 14.36 14.29
CA PHE A 176 -1.69 15.65 13.59
C PHE A 176 -1.47 16.83 14.54
N ALA A 177 -2.12 16.84 15.71
CA ALA A 177 -1.90 17.91 16.70
C ALA A 177 -0.46 17.90 17.28
N LEU A 178 0.20 16.73 17.33
CA LEU A 178 1.58 16.63 17.77
C LEU A 178 2.56 17.11 16.69
N SER A 179 2.29 16.86 15.41
CA SER A 179 3.16 17.32 14.32
C SER A 179 3.16 18.83 14.15
N MET A 180 2.09 19.54 14.55
CA MET A 180 1.98 21.01 14.46
C MET A 180 2.74 21.77 15.58
N LYS A 181 3.33 21.05 16.55
CA LYS A 181 4.08 21.65 17.68
C LYS A 181 5.60 21.61 17.50
N LEU A 182 6.06 21.05 16.39
CA LEU A 182 7.46 20.98 15.98
C LEU A 182 7.74 22.09 14.97
#